data_AF-A0A1H6CY30-F1
#
_entry.id   AF-A0A1H6CY30-F1
#
_cell.length_a   1.000
_cell.length_b   1.000
_cell.length_c   1.000
_cell.angle_alpha   90.00
_cell.angle_beta   90.00
_cell.angle_gamma   90.00
#
_symmetry.space_group_name_H-M   'P 1'
#
loop_
_entity.id
_entity.type
_entity.pdbx_description
1 polymer ?
#
loop_
_entity_poly.entity_id
_entity_poly.type
_entity_poly.pdbx_seq_one_letter_code
_entity_poly.pdbx_strand_id
1 'polypeptide(L)'
;MDLTDAELDALLETAHHDLLRVVSQTGDAEDWTLHQLSVLCTTYPLWWIQRGSDATGQMWWAARLRYEVSPAMAATGVSQEVKEADAIALAAVLAWQTYLFNCWRARTG
;
A
#
# COMPACT_ATOMS: atom_id res chain seq x y z
N MET A 1 38.19 14.05 -29.20
CA MET A 1 38.52 14.39 -27.81
C MET A 1 38.20 13.13 -27.04
N ASP A 2 39.22 12.28 -26.87
CA ASP A 2 39.07 11.01 -26.16
C ASP A 2 39.12 11.31 -24.66
N LEU A 3 38.18 10.73 -23.92
CA LEU A 3 38.22 10.75 -22.46
C LEU A 3 39.51 10.10 -22.00
N THR A 4 40.21 10.76 -21.09
CA THR A 4 41.37 10.16 -20.43
C THR A 4 40.91 9.05 -19.49
N ASP A 5 41.75 8.04 -19.25
CA ASP A 5 41.43 6.93 -18.33
C ASP A 5 40.99 7.43 -16.95
N ALA A 6 41.56 8.53 -16.47
CA ALA A 6 41.20 9.15 -15.19
C ALA A 6 39.78 9.74 -15.19
N GLU A 7 39.32 10.30 -16.32
CA GLU A 7 37.96 10.82 -16.44
C GLU A 7 36.95 9.67 -16.62
N LEU A 8 37.34 8.58 -17.28
CA LEU A 8 36.53 7.36 -17.40
C LEU A 8 36.35 6.69 -16.04
N ASP A 9 37.42 6.55 -15.24
CA ASP A 9 37.37 5.99 -13.88
C ASP A 9 36.49 6.85 -12.95
N ALA A 10 36.62 8.18 -13.02
CA ALA A 10 35.79 9.08 -12.22
C ALA A 10 34.30 8.98 -12.56
N LEU A 11 33.96 8.80 -13.84
CA LEU A 11 32.57 8.60 -14.29
C LEU A 11 32.01 7.25 -13.83
N LEU A 12 32.81 6.19 -13.87
CA LEU A 12 32.42 4.86 -13.40
C LEU A 12 32.16 4.85 -11.90
N GLU A 13 33.03 5.46 -11.10
CA GLU A 13 32.85 5.59 -9.65
C GLU A 13 31.59 6.40 -9.31
N THR A 14 31.35 7.51 -10.03
CA THR A 14 30.15 8.32 -9.84
C THR A 14 28.88 7.54 -10.17
N ALA A 15 28.88 6.82 -11.29
CA ALA A 15 27.74 5.99 -11.70
C ALA A 15 27.49 4.83 -10.71
N HIS A 16 28.55 4.21 -10.20
CA HIS A 16 28.44 3.16 -9.20
C HIS A 16 27.84 3.68 -7.89
N HIS A 17 28.31 4.83 -7.42
CA HIS A 17 27.79 5.46 -6.21
C HIS A 17 26.31 5.87 -6.35
N ASP A 18 25.92 6.40 -7.51
CA ASP A 18 24.52 6.72 -7.79
C ASP A 18 23.63 5.46 -7.86
N LEU A 19 24.11 4.37 -8.45
CA LEU A 19 23.40 3.10 -8.45
C LEU A 19 23.18 2.57 -7.02
N LEU A 20 24.21 2.59 -6.19
CA LEU A 20 24.10 2.17 -4.79
C LEU A 20 23.10 3.05 -4.02
N ARG A 21 23.12 4.36 -4.24
CA ARG A 21 22.18 5.29 -3.62
C ARG A 21 20.73 4.98 -4.01
N VAL A 22 20.46 4.72 -5.29
CA VAL A 22 19.12 4.35 -5.78
C VAL A 22 18.67 3.02 -5.18
N VAL A 23 19.56 2.02 -5.11
CA VAL A 23 19.26 0.71 -4.51
C VAL A 23 18.90 0.87 -3.03
N SER A 24 19.70 1.62 -2.26
CA SER A 24 19.43 1.87 -0.84
C SER A 24 18.09 2.60 -0.62
N GLN A 25 17.81 3.64 -1.40
CA GLN A 25 16.54 4.38 -1.32
C GLN A 25 15.33 3.49 -1.64
N THR A 26 15.50 2.55 -2.56
CA THR A 26 14.44 1.59 -2.92
C THR A 26 14.18 0.60 -1.78
N GLY A 27 15.24 0.15 -1.09
CA GLY A 27 15.14 -0.69 0.10
C GLY A 27 14.37 -0.01 1.24
N ASP A 28 14.72 1.23 1.57
CA ASP A 28 14.05 2.00 2.62
C ASP A 28 12.56 2.24 2.32
N ALA A 29 12.22 2.49 1.04
CA ALA A 29 10.85 2.68 0.61
C ALA A 29 10.02 1.38 0.71
N GLU A 30 10.62 0.23 0.41
CA GLU A 30 9.97 -1.08 0.56
C GLU A 30 9.73 -1.41 2.04
N ASP A 31 10.71 -1.17 2.90
CA ASP A 31 10.59 -1.37 4.36
C ASP A 31 9.48 -0.51 4.97
N TRP A 32 9.39 0.76 4.57
CA TRP A 32 8.30 1.63 5.01
C TRP A 32 6.93 1.15 4.52
N THR A 33 6.84 0.68 3.29
CA THR A 33 5.59 0.16 2.70
C THR A 33 5.13 -1.11 3.42
N LEU A 34 6.05 -2.01 3.79
CA LEU A 34 5.75 -3.19 4.58
C LEU A 34 5.28 -2.82 5.99
N HIS A 35 5.91 -1.80 6.60
CA HIS A 35 5.47 -1.28 7.89
C HIS A 35 4.04 -0.73 7.84
N GLN A 36 3.70 0.06 6.81
CA GLN A 36 2.35 0.58 6.60
C GLN A 36 1.32 -0.56 6.48
N LEU A 37 1.63 -1.61 5.70
CA LEU A 37 0.75 -2.77 5.59
C LEU A 37 0.54 -3.46 6.94
N SER A 38 1.61 -3.65 7.72
CA SER A 38 1.54 -4.24 9.05
C SER A 38 0.64 -3.43 10.00
N VAL A 39 0.80 -2.10 10.00
CA VAL A 39 -0.02 -1.18 10.80
C VAL A 39 -1.49 -1.27 10.39
N LEU A 40 -1.80 -1.27 9.08
CA LEU A 40 -3.16 -1.38 8.59
C LEU A 40 -3.81 -2.72 8.97
N CYS A 41 -3.10 -3.83 8.77
CA CYS A 41 -3.58 -5.16 9.14
C CYS A 41 -3.88 -5.29 10.65
N THR A 42 -3.06 -4.64 11.48
CA THR A 42 -3.24 -4.62 12.93
C THR A 42 -4.40 -3.72 13.35
N THR A 43 -4.55 -2.56 12.70
CA THR A 43 -5.58 -1.56 13.03
C THR A 43 -6.98 -2.00 12.58
N TYR A 44 -7.08 -2.70 11.46
CA TYR A 44 -8.35 -3.09 10.84
C TYR A 44 -8.49 -4.61 10.69
N PRO A 45 -8.61 -5.36 11.80
CA PRO A 45 -8.58 -6.83 11.78
C PRO A 45 -9.79 -7.48 11.09
N LEU A 46 -10.87 -6.73 10.85
CA LEU A 46 -12.04 -7.18 10.09
C LEU A 46 -11.74 -7.32 8.59
N TRP A 47 -10.63 -6.76 8.12
CA TRP A 47 -10.28 -6.70 6.71
C TRP A 47 -9.09 -7.62 6.41
N TRP A 48 -9.10 -8.20 5.23
CA TRP A 48 -7.92 -8.77 4.62
C TRP A 48 -7.33 -7.72 3.68
N ILE A 49 -6.13 -7.23 4.01
CA ILE A 49 -5.50 -6.11 3.33
C ILE A 49 -4.30 -6.62 2.55
N GLN A 50 -4.18 -6.17 1.31
CA GLN A 50 -3.10 -6.52 0.40
C GLN A 50 -2.61 -5.27 -0.33
N ARG A 51 -1.36 -5.35 -0.77
CA ARG A 51 -0.76 -4.40 -1.71
C ARG A 51 -0.17 -5.16 -2.87
N GLY A 52 0.04 -4.46 -3.97
CA GLY A 52 0.91 -4.92 -5.05
C GLY A 52 1.29 -3.75 -5.95
N SER A 53 1.97 -4.08 -7.03
CA SER A 53 2.16 -3.19 -8.16
C SER A 53 1.43 -3.77 -9.38
N ASP A 54 1.01 -2.90 -10.28
CA ASP A 54 0.51 -3.32 -11.58
C ASP A 54 1.66 -3.47 -12.60
N ALA A 55 1.31 -3.79 -13.85
CA ALA A 55 2.27 -3.96 -14.94
C ALA A 55 3.05 -2.67 -15.29
N THR A 56 2.59 -1.51 -14.83
CA THR A 56 3.26 -0.21 -15.01
C THR A 56 4.14 0.18 -13.82
N GLY A 57 4.17 -0.65 -12.77
CA GLY A 57 4.86 -0.37 -11.52
C GLY A 57 4.08 0.54 -10.58
N GLN A 58 2.83 0.90 -10.90
CA GLN A 58 2.00 1.71 -10.01
C GLN A 58 1.52 0.84 -8.84
N MET A 59 1.77 1.33 -7.63
CA MET A 59 1.32 0.67 -6.41
C MET A 59 -0.20 0.76 -6.29
N TRP A 60 -0.80 -0.33 -5.81
CA TRP A 60 -2.20 -0.40 -5.46
C TRP A 60 -2.36 -1.03 -4.08
N TRP A 61 -3.41 -0.59 -3.39
CA TRP A 61 -3.81 -1.10 -2.09
C TRP A 61 -5.25 -1.59 -2.18
N ALA A 62 -5.51 -2.76 -1.61
CA ALA A 62 -6.85 -3.34 -1.62
C ALA A 62 -7.17 -3.95 -0.26
N ALA A 63 -8.43 -3.89 0.11
CA ALA A 63 -8.94 -4.53 1.30
C ALA A 63 -10.26 -5.22 1.00
N ARG A 64 -10.41 -6.45 1.51
CA ARG A 64 -11.65 -7.21 1.45
C ARG A 64 -12.16 -7.48 2.85
N LEU A 65 -13.44 -7.19 3.08
CA LEU A 65 -14.06 -7.50 4.36
C LEU A 65 -14.08 -9.03 4.56
N ARG A 66 -13.67 -9.51 5.73
CA ARG A 66 -13.64 -10.96 6.03
C ARG A 66 -15.03 -11.57 6.17
N TYR A 67 -16.03 -10.73 6.43
CA TYR A 67 -17.44 -11.11 6.48
C TYR A 67 -18.08 -10.92 5.11
N GLU A 68 -19.01 -11.82 4.76
CA GLU A 68 -19.81 -11.69 3.56
C GLU A 68 -20.83 -10.56 3.75
N VAL A 69 -20.83 -9.61 2.81
CA VAL A 69 -21.76 -8.47 2.82
C VAL A 69 -23.09 -8.92 2.23
N SER A 70 -24.11 -9.00 3.08
CA SER A 70 -25.49 -9.26 2.64
C SER A 70 -26.09 -8.04 1.93
N PRO A 71 -27.17 -8.20 1.12
CA PRO A 71 -27.85 -7.07 0.50
C PRO A 71 -28.34 -6.00 1.50
N ALA A 72 -28.81 -6.43 2.67
CA ALA A 72 -29.25 -5.53 3.73
C ALA A 72 -28.09 -4.72 4.34
N MET A 73 -26.90 -5.30 4.40
CA MET A 73 -25.69 -4.63 4.85
C MET A 73 -25.15 -3.69 3.76
N ALA A 74 -25.17 -4.11 2.49
CA ALA A 74 -24.80 -3.25 1.37
C ALA A 74 -25.69 -1.99 1.28
N ALA A 75 -26.97 -2.11 1.61
CA ALA A 75 -27.91 -0.98 1.68
C ALA A 75 -27.54 0.07 2.75
N THR A 76 -26.67 -0.24 3.71
CA THR A 76 -26.13 0.73 4.67
C THR A 76 -24.83 1.39 4.20
N GLY A 77 -24.37 1.08 2.99
CA GLY A 77 -23.14 1.60 2.40
C GLY A 77 -21.89 0.79 2.73
N VAL A 78 -22.04 -0.40 3.34
CA VAL A 78 -20.91 -1.31 3.56
C VAL A 78 -20.54 -2.00 2.25
N SER A 79 -19.26 -1.95 1.91
CA SER A 79 -18.68 -2.55 0.71
C SER A 79 -17.90 -3.82 1.05
N GLN A 80 -18.01 -4.83 0.17
CA GLN A 80 -17.24 -6.07 0.30
C GLN A 80 -15.74 -5.85 0.05
N GLU A 81 -15.41 -4.97 -0.89
CA GLU A 81 -14.04 -4.67 -1.34
C GLU A 81 -13.84 -3.15 -1.46
N VAL A 82 -12.62 -2.71 -1.14
CA VAL A 82 -12.14 -1.33 -1.28
C VAL A 82 -10.78 -1.38 -1.97
N LYS A 83 -10.54 -0.48 -2.92
CA LYS A 83 -9.26 -0.32 -3.62
C LYS A 83 -8.88 1.14 -3.64
N GLU A 84 -7.63 1.43 -3.30
CA GLU A 84 -7.10 2.78 -3.25
C GLU A 84 -5.65 2.82 -3.77
N ALA A 85 -5.21 4.01 -4.17
CA ALA A 85 -3.87 4.21 -4.73
C ALA A 85 -2.76 4.21 -3.66
N ASP A 86 -3.09 4.58 -2.42
CA ASP A 86 -2.14 4.64 -1.30
C ASP A 86 -2.74 4.19 0.04
N ALA A 87 -1.86 3.92 1.00
CA ALA A 87 -2.22 3.38 2.31
C ALA A 87 -3.06 4.35 3.16
N ILE A 88 -2.90 5.66 3.00
CA ILE A 88 -3.61 6.67 3.81
C ILE A 88 -5.05 6.78 3.31
N ALA A 89 -5.24 6.87 2.00
CA ALA A 89 -6.56 6.82 1.38
C ALA A 89 -7.31 5.54 1.79
N LEU A 90 -6.63 4.39 1.73
CA LEU A 90 -7.20 3.12 2.19
C LEU A 90 -7.60 3.17 3.67
N ALA A 91 -6.74 3.70 4.56
CA ALA A 91 -7.04 3.81 5.98
C ALA A 91 -8.30 4.64 6.25
N ALA A 92 -8.48 5.76 5.56
CA ALA A 92 -9.64 6.62 5.72
C ALA A 92 -10.94 5.89 5.34
N VAL A 93 -10.94 5.17 4.21
CA VAL A 93 -12.10 4.39 3.77
C VAL A 93 -12.37 3.23 4.73
N LEU A 94 -11.33 2.54 5.19
CA LEU A 94 -11.46 1.43 6.13
C LEU A 94 -12.02 1.86 7.49
N ALA A 95 -11.64 3.03 8.00
CA ALA A 95 -12.21 3.60 9.22
C ALA A 95 -13.72 3.80 9.07
N TRP A 96 -14.15 4.42 7.96
CA TRP A 96 -15.57 4.65 7.68
C TRP A 96 -16.35 3.36 7.49
N GLN A 97 -15.83 2.42 6.68
CA GLN A 97 -16.48 1.14 6.41
C GLN A 97 -16.59 0.27 7.67
N THR A 98 -15.58 0.29 8.53
CA THR A 98 -15.60 -0.39 9.84
C THR A 98 -16.65 0.22 10.77
N TYR A 99 -16.78 1.55 10.79
CA TYR A 99 -17.84 2.22 11.53
C TYR A 99 -19.23 1.77 11.05
N LEU A 100 -19.49 1.80 9.73
CA LEU A 100 -20.76 1.37 9.15
C LEU A 100 -21.10 -0.09 9.48
N PHE A 101 -20.11 -0.99 9.38
CA PHE A 101 -20.27 -2.39 9.72
C PHE A 101 -20.66 -2.56 11.19
N ASN A 102 -20.00 -1.85 12.11
CA ASN A 102 -20.30 -1.92 13.54
C ASN A 102 -21.69 -1.34 13.85
N CYS A 103 -22.10 -0.25 13.20
CA CYS A 103 -23.45 0.30 13.32
C CYS A 103 -24.54 -0.64 12.78
N TRP A 104 -24.26 -1.40 11.71
CA TRP A 104 -25.17 -2.44 11.24
C TRP A 104 -25.26 -3.58 12.27
N ARG A 105 -24.10 -4.09 12.72
CA ARG A 105 -24.03 -5.19 13.68
C ARG A 105 -24.76 -4.88 15.00
N ALA A 106 -24.63 -3.64 15.51
CA ALA A 106 -25.32 -3.20 16.71
C ALA A 106 -26.85 -3.05 16.56
N ARG A 107 -27.37 -2.96 15.32
CA ARG A 107 -28.80 -2.91 15.04
C ARG A 107 -29.43 -4.29 14.82
N THR A 108 -28.62 -5.25 14.37
CA THR A 108 -29.10 -6.59 13.99
C THR A 108 -28.72 -7.68 14.99
N GLY A 109 -27.77 -7.43 15.88
CA GLY A 109 -27.41 -8.29 17.01
C GLY A 109 -28.20 -7.92 18.25
#